data_AF-A0A922VCW7-F1
#
_entry.id   AF-A0A922VCW7-F1
#
_cell.length_a   1.000
_cell.length_b   1.000
_cell.length_c   1.000
_cell.angle_alpha   90.00
_cell.angle_beta   90.00
_cell.angle_gamma   90.00
#
_symmetry.space_group_name_H-M   'P 1'
#
loop_
_entity.id
_entity.type
_entity.pdbx_description
1 polymer ?
#
loop_
_entity_poly.entity_id
_entity_poly.type
_entity_poly.pdbx_seq_one_letter_code
_entity_poly.pdbx_strand_id
1 'polypeptide(L)'
;MMIALDIFRALADATRLRILALVQAMELSVGELAQVLGQSQPRVSRHVKILCDAGLAERRKEGSWVFVTLGNRARVDPVLAALEAWRGTESDHWAVADAARLAAVRADRAAAANAWFEANAGQWDTIRSLHIAEADVEAAIRDMLGTAALGVLIDIGTGTGRMLELFAPDAVHALGIDRSSEMLRLARAKLAERGLANAE
;
A
#
# COMPACT_ATOMS: atom_id res chain seq x y z
N MET A 1 -23.32 23.67 12.11
CA MET A 1 -23.16 23.19 13.50
C MET A 1 -23.22 21.66 13.64
N MET A 2 -24.22 20.97 13.08
CA MET A 2 -24.38 19.51 13.27
C MET A 2 -23.17 18.67 12.84
N ILE A 3 -22.62 18.93 11.64
CA ILE A 3 -21.42 18.23 11.14
C ILE A 3 -20.22 18.37 12.10
N ALA A 4 -19.97 19.58 12.60
CA ALA A 4 -18.88 19.82 13.55
C ALA A 4 -19.11 19.07 14.87
N LEU A 5 -20.35 19.05 15.37
CA LEU A 5 -20.70 18.30 16.58
C LEU A 5 -20.49 16.79 16.42
N ASP A 6 -20.84 16.23 15.27
CA ASP A 6 -20.65 14.81 14.97
C ASP A 6 -19.15 14.46 14.88
N ILE A 7 -18.34 15.33 14.28
CA ILE A 7 -16.88 15.21 14.27
C ILE A 7 -16.34 15.23 15.70
N PHE A 8 -16.71 16.22 16.53
CA PHE A 8 -16.22 16.28 17.91
C PHE A 8 -16.65 15.07 18.75
N ARG A 9 -17.89 14.58 18.61
CA ARG A 9 -18.35 13.34 19.26
C ARG A 9 -17.56 12.12 18.79
N ALA A 10 -17.27 12.04 17.49
CA ALA A 10 -16.46 10.99 16.92
C ALA A 10 -14.98 11.08 17.34
N LEU A 11 -14.47 12.25 17.70
CA LEU A 11 -13.07 12.42 18.13
C LEU A 11 -12.86 12.35 19.64
N ALA A 12 -13.92 12.48 20.45
CA ALA A 12 -13.88 12.42 21.91
C ALA A 12 -13.63 10.99 22.47
N ASP A 13 -12.61 10.30 21.97
CA ASP A 13 -12.15 8.97 22.40
C ASP A 13 -10.75 8.68 21.88
N ALA A 14 -9.85 8.30 22.78
CA ALA A 14 -8.46 8.05 22.46
C ALA A 14 -8.25 6.95 21.40
N THR A 15 -9.09 5.90 21.38
CA THR A 15 -8.97 4.83 20.38
C THR A 15 -9.30 5.35 18.97
N ARG A 16 -10.29 6.25 18.85
CA ARG A 16 -10.66 6.82 17.54
C ARG A 16 -9.59 7.77 17.02
N LEU A 17 -8.94 8.55 17.90
CA LEU A 17 -7.77 9.35 17.55
C LEU A 17 -6.60 8.48 17.09
N ARG A 18 -6.32 7.39 17.81
CA ARG A 18 -5.30 6.41 17.43
C ARG A 18 -5.59 5.78 16.06
N ILE A 19 -6.85 5.40 15.79
CA ILE A 19 -7.24 4.88 14.46
C ILE A 19 -6.92 5.88 13.36
N LEU A 20 -7.27 7.17 13.52
CA LEU A 20 -6.97 8.20 12.52
C LEU A 20 -5.48 8.35 12.27
N ALA A 21 -4.65 8.36 13.33
CA ALA A 21 -3.20 8.41 13.19
C ALA A 21 -2.65 7.17 12.44
N LEU A 22 -3.19 5.99 12.71
CA LEU A 22 -2.78 4.75 12.05
C LEU A 22 -3.15 4.73 10.57
N VAL A 23 -4.40 5.08 10.22
CA VAL A 23 -4.86 5.08 8.82
C VAL A 23 -4.33 6.26 8.00
N GLN A 24 -3.85 7.32 8.66
CA GLN A 24 -3.04 8.35 8.03
C GLN A 24 -1.68 7.81 7.58
N ALA A 25 -1.09 6.87 8.34
CA ALA A 25 0.21 6.31 8.03
C ALA A 25 0.15 5.24 6.91
N MET A 26 -0.94 4.48 6.81
CA MET A 26 -1.23 3.54 5.71
C MET A 26 -2.65 2.95 5.82
N GLU A 27 -3.18 2.38 4.73
CA GLU A 27 -4.41 1.59 4.75
C GLU A 27 -4.24 0.30 5.60
N LEU A 28 -5.20 0.06 6.50
CA LEU A 28 -5.20 -1.10 7.40
C LEU A 28 -6.55 -1.81 7.38
N SER A 29 -6.54 -3.13 7.51
CA SER A 29 -7.75 -3.90 7.76
C SER A 29 -8.24 -3.72 9.20
N VAL A 30 -9.53 -3.99 9.45
CA VAL A 30 -10.09 -3.97 10.82
C VAL A 30 -9.35 -4.96 11.74
N GLY A 31 -8.87 -6.09 11.20
CA GLY A 31 -8.07 -7.07 11.94
C GLY A 31 -6.70 -6.53 12.35
N GLU A 32 -6.01 -5.85 11.43
CA GLU A 32 -4.71 -5.21 11.73
C GLU A 32 -4.87 -4.03 12.69
N LEU A 33 -5.93 -3.23 12.55
CA LEU A 33 -6.25 -2.19 13.54
C LEU A 33 -6.48 -2.81 14.93
N ALA A 34 -7.17 -3.96 15.02
CA ALA A 34 -7.35 -4.69 16.27
C ALA A 34 -6.02 -5.16 16.88
N GLN A 35 -5.12 -5.72 16.05
CA GLN A 35 -3.77 -6.12 16.44
C GLN A 35 -2.95 -4.92 16.94
N VAL A 36 -2.88 -3.84 16.16
CA VAL A 36 -2.11 -2.63 16.50
C VAL A 36 -2.69 -1.92 17.71
N LEU A 37 -4.00 -1.90 17.91
CA LEU A 37 -4.60 -1.24 19.07
C LEU A 37 -4.54 -2.12 20.33
N GLY A 38 -4.37 -3.43 20.19
CA GLY A 38 -4.47 -4.42 21.28
C GLY A 38 -5.91 -4.55 21.79
N GLN A 39 -6.88 -4.47 20.88
CA GLN A 39 -8.32 -4.51 21.20
C GLN A 39 -9.02 -5.58 20.38
N SER A 40 -10.21 -6.01 20.82
CA SER A 40 -10.98 -6.98 20.06
C SER A 40 -11.52 -6.39 18.74
N GLN A 41 -11.61 -7.22 17.71
CA GLN A 41 -12.13 -6.80 16.40
C GLN A 41 -13.56 -6.22 16.47
N PRO A 42 -14.52 -6.75 17.26
CA PRO A 42 -15.84 -6.14 17.41
C PRO A 42 -15.78 -4.71 17.99
N ARG A 43 -14.87 -4.47 18.94
CA ARG A 43 -14.68 -3.13 19.54
C ARG A 43 -14.11 -2.15 18.52
N VAL A 44 -13.07 -2.56 17.79
CA VAL A 44 -12.48 -1.72 16.73
C VAL A 44 -13.47 -1.46 15.61
N SER A 45 -14.24 -2.46 15.17
CA SER A 45 -15.28 -2.30 14.15
C SER A 45 -16.32 -1.25 14.55
N ARG A 46 -16.74 -1.22 15.82
CA ARG A 46 -17.62 -0.18 16.35
C ARG A 46 -16.98 1.22 16.26
N HIS A 47 -15.71 1.35 16.62
CA HIS A 47 -14.99 2.62 16.52
C HIS A 47 -14.85 3.11 15.08
N VAL A 48 -14.50 2.21 14.15
CA VAL A 48 -14.43 2.48 12.71
C VAL A 48 -15.79 2.94 12.19
N LYS A 49 -16.89 2.27 12.57
CA LYS A 49 -18.24 2.70 12.17
C LYS A 49 -18.53 4.14 12.59
N ILE A 50 -18.21 4.53 13.82
CA ILE A 50 -18.44 5.90 14.31
C ILE A 50 -17.64 6.92 13.50
N LEU A 51 -16.37 6.61 13.18
CA LEU A 51 -15.54 7.47 12.33
C LEU A 51 -16.10 7.58 10.90
N CYS A 52 -16.61 6.49 10.34
CA CYS A 52 -17.27 6.48 9.04
C CYS A 52 -18.57 7.29 9.03
N ASP A 53 -19.41 7.15 10.06
CA ASP A 53 -20.65 7.90 10.19
C ASP A 53 -20.38 9.43 10.28
N ALA A 54 -19.24 9.84 10.85
CA ALA A 54 -18.77 11.23 10.86
C ALA A 54 -18.06 11.67 9.55
N GLY A 55 -17.75 10.74 8.65
CA GLY A 55 -17.01 10.97 7.41
C GLY A 55 -15.51 11.22 7.61
N LEU A 56 -14.94 10.78 8.73
CA LEU A 56 -13.51 10.88 9.04
C LEU A 56 -12.72 9.65 8.57
N ALA A 57 -13.38 8.53 8.36
CA ALA A 57 -12.82 7.31 7.82
C ALA A 57 -13.72 6.73 6.73
N GLU A 58 -13.16 5.95 5.83
CA GLU A 58 -13.88 5.16 4.84
C GLU A 58 -13.52 3.69 5.00
N ARG A 59 -14.43 2.80 4.57
CA ARG A 59 -14.22 1.37 4.62
C ARG A 59 -14.55 0.71 3.29
N ARG A 60 -13.69 -0.22 2.87
CA ARG A 60 -13.83 -0.98 1.63
C ARG A 60 -13.67 -2.46 1.91
N LYS A 61 -14.61 -3.27 1.41
CA LYS A 61 -14.52 -4.73 1.53
C LYS A 61 -13.74 -5.29 0.33
N GLU A 62 -12.77 -6.15 0.60
CA GLU A 62 -11.98 -6.85 -0.40
C GLU A 62 -11.81 -8.32 0.05
N GLY A 63 -12.50 -9.23 -0.63
CA GLY A 63 -12.59 -10.63 -0.20
C GLY A 63 -13.16 -10.75 1.22
N SER A 64 -12.40 -11.41 2.10
CA SER A 64 -12.72 -11.57 3.53
C SER A 64 -12.32 -10.36 4.39
N TRP A 65 -11.60 -9.39 3.84
CA TRP A 65 -11.04 -8.26 4.57
C TRP A 65 -11.91 -7.01 4.44
N VAL A 66 -11.88 -6.17 5.48
CA VAL A 66 -12.46 -4.82 5.47
C VAL A 66 -11.33 -3.85 5.75
N PHE A 67 -10.92 -3.13 4.73
CA PHE A 67 -9.88 -2.10 4.79
C PHE A 67 -10.47 -0.75 5.20
N VAL A 68 -9.67 0.05 5.90
CA VAL A 68 -10.02 1.36 6.44
C VAL A 68 -8.99 2.39 5.98
N THR A 69 -9.48 3.48 5.41
CA THR A 69 -8.69 4.65 4.98
C THR A 69 -9.22 5.91 5.64
N LEU A 70 -8.51 7.03 5.47
CA LEU A 70 -9.06 8.35 5.76
C LEU A 70 -10.29 8.60 4.86
N GLY A 71 -11.26 9.31 5.42
CA GLY A 71 -12.44 9.76 4.68
C GLY A 71 -12.18 10.99 3.82
N ASN A 72 -13.25 11.70 3.48
CA ASN A 72 -13.19 12.89 2.64
C ASN A 72 -12.21 13.94 3.18
N ARG A 73 -11.22 14.31 2.37
CA ARG A 73 -10.15 15.26 2.71
C ARG A 73 -10.66 16.62 3.21
N ALA A 74 -11.77 17.13 2.66
CA ALA A 74 -12.35 18.40 3.10
C ALA A 74 -12.81 18.37 4.58
N ARG A 75 -13.11 17.18 5.13
CA ARG A 75 -13.43 16.98 6.55
C ARG A 75 -12.22 16.60 7.37
N VAL A 76 -11.37 15.74 6.81
CA VAL A 76 -10.22 15.14 7.51
C VAL A 76 -9.07 16.12 7.66
N ASP A 77 -8.70 16.87 6.62
CA ASP A 77 -7.52 17.72 6.61
C ASP A 77 -7.55 18.79 7.74
N PRO A 78 -8.68 19.50 8.00
CA PRO A 78 -8.75 20.43 9.13
C PRO A 78 -8.59 19.75 10.50
N VAL A 79 -9.09 18.52 10.63
CA VAL A 79 -8.96 17.73 11.87
C VAL A 79 -7.51 17.33 12.09
N LEU A 80 -6.84 16.79 11.06
CA LEU A 80 -5.44 16.40 11.15
C LEU A 80 -4.53 17.59 11.44
N ALA A 81 -4.78 18.74 10.79
CA ALA A 81 -4.05 19.98 11.08
C ALA A 81 -4.21 20.43 12.54
N ALA A 82 -5.44 20.34 13.07
CA ALA A 82 -5.70 20.69 14.46
C ALA A 82 -5.02 19.71 15.44
N LEU A 83 -5.12 18.40 15.19
CA LEU A 83 -4.44 17.37 16.01
C LEU A 83 -2.92 17.55 16.00
N GLU A 84 -2.34 17.91 14.87
CA GLU A 84 -0.91 18.19 14.77
C GLU A 84 -0.53 19.47 15.54
N ALA A 85 -1.32 20.53 15.41
CA ALA A 85 -1.10 21.79 16.14
C ALA A 85 -1.25 21.62 17.67
N TRP A 86 -2.05 20.66 18.12
CA TRP A 86 -2.25 20.34 19.53
C TRP A 86 -1.32 19.24 20.04
N ARG A 87 -0.47 18.67 19.18
CA ARG A 87 0.49 17.64 19.58
C ARG A 87 1.50 18.27 20.55
N GLY A 88 1.51 17.79 21.78
CA GLY A 88 2.51 18.19 22.77
C GLY A 88 3.91 17.68 22.42
N THR A 89 4.92 18.21 23.11
CA THR A 89 6.32 17.75 22.99
C THR A 89 6.56 16.38 23.65
N GLU A 90 5.64 15.94 24.51
CA GLU A 90 5.71 14.64 25.15
C GLU A 90 5.17 13.55 24.22
N SER A 91 5.96 12.50 24.02
CA SER A 91 5.54 11.33 23.27
C SER A 91 4.50 10.55 24.07
N ASP A 92 3.26 10.55 23.60
CA ASP A 92 2.19 9.75 24.18
C ASP A 92 2.58 8.26 24.11
N HIS A 93 2.49 7.52 25.22
CA HIS A 93 3.04 6.15 25.28
C HIS A 93 2.32 5.18 24.32
N TRP A 94 1.08 5.50 23.95
CA TRP A 94 0.34 4.79 22.90
C TRP A 94 0.97 5.02 21.53
N ALA A 95 1.49 6.21 21.22
CA ALA A 95 2.10 6.50 19.93
C ALA A 95 3.34 5.62 19.69
N VAL A 96 4.17 5.42 20.71
CA VAL A 96 5.36 4.55 20.64
C VAL A 96 4.94 3.08 20.45
N ALA A 97 4.02 2.59 21.28
CA ALA A 97 3.56 1.21 21.21
C ALA A 97 2.80 0.89 19.90
N ASP A 98 2.03 1.84 19.40
CA ASP A 98 1.28 1.70 18.14
C ASP A 98 2.21 1.75 16.94
N ALA A 99 3.21 2.65 16.94
CA ALA A 99 4.22 2.69 15.89
C ALA A 99 5.01 1.38 15.80
N ALA A 100 5.41 0.82 16.94
CA ALA A 100 6.10 -0.48 16.99
C ALA A 100 5.23 -1.62 16.44
N ARG A 101 3.95 -1.69 16.87
CA ARG A 101 3.01 -2.71 16.36
C ARG A 101 2.65 -2.52 14.89
N LEU A 102 2.55 -1.28 14.42
CA LEU A 102 2.34 -0.97 13.01
C LEU A 102 3.55 -1.41 12.16
N ALA A 103 4.77 -1.21 12.66
CA ALA A 103 5.97 -1.71 12.01
C ALA A 103 5.98 -3.25 11.92
N ALA A 104 5.52 -3.94 12.97
CA ALA A 104 5.36 -5.40 12.93
C ALA A 104 4.33 -5.84 11.86
N VAL A 105 3.16 -5.19 11.77
CA VAL A 105 2.18 -5.48 10.70
C VAL A 105 2.78 -5.25 9.30
N ARG A 106 3.57 -4.20 9.10
CA ARG A 106 4.28 -3.96 7.84
C ARG A 106 5.27 -5.08 7.52
N ALA A 107 6.02 -5.54 8.52
CA ALA A 107 6.96 -6.64 8.37
C ALA A 107 6.24 -7.96 8.03
N ASP A 108 5.11 -8.25 8.71
CA ASP A 108 4.29 -9.43 8.44
C ASP A 108 3.74 -9.43 7.01
N ARG A 109 3.21 -8.28 6.53
CA ARG A 109 2.77 -8.12 5.14
C ARG A 109 3.92 -8.36 4.15
N ALA A 110 5.09 -7.79 4.42
CA ALA A 110 6.26 -7.96 3.55
C ALA A 110 6.75 -9.41 3.53
N ALA A 111 6.79 -10.08 4.68
CA ALA A 111 7.18 -11.48 4.79
C ALA A 111 6.19 -12.41 4.08
N ALA A 112 4.88 -12.19 4.24
CA ALA A 112 3.84 -12.96 3.55
C ALA A 112 3.92 -12.77 2.03
N ALA A 113 4.11 -11.54 1.56
CA ALA A 113 4.30 -11.26 0.14
C ALA A 113 5.56 -11.96 -0.39
N ASN A 114 6.70 -11.82 0.29
CA ASN A 114 7.96 -12.46 -0.09
C ASN A 114 7.85 -13.98 -0.14
N ALA A 115 7.28 -14.61 0.89
CA ALA A 115 7.11 -16.06 0.94
C ALA A 115 6.20 -16.58 -0.19
N TRP A 116 5.14 -15.82 -0.51
CA TRP A 116 4.28 -16.16 -1.64
C TRP A 116 5.02 -16.02 -2.98
N PHE A 117 5.82 -14.97 -3.15
CA PHE A 117 6.66 -14.80 -4.33
C PHE A 117 7.73 -15.89 -4.44
N GLU A 118 8.43 -16.25 -3.36
CA GLU A 118 9.42 -17.34 -3.36
C GLU A 118 8.79 -18.69 -3.72
N ALA A 119 7.65 -19.02 -3.12
CA ALA A 119 6.96 -20.28 -3.37
C ALA A 119 6.43 -20.40 -4.80
N ASN A 120 6.12 -19.28 -5.46
CA ASN A 120 5.47 -19.25 -6.77
C ASN A 120 6.33 -18.62 -7.88
N ALA A 121 7.57 -18.22 -7.60
CA ALA A 121 8.43 -17.49 -8.54
C ALA A 121 8.62 -18.23 -9.86
N GLY A 122 8.84 -19.55 -9.80
CA GLY A 122 9.00 -20.39 -10.99
C GLY A 122 7.74 -20.57 -11.84
N GLN A 123 6.57 -20.21 -11.30
CA GLN A 123 5.27 -20.24 -12.00
C GLN A 123 4.63 -18.86 -12.12
N TRP A 124 5.37 -17.80 -11.79
CA TRP A 124 4.83 -16.44 -11.64
C TRP A 124 4.22 -15.93 -12.95
N ASP A 125 4.96 -16.10 -14.05
CA ASP A 125 4.50 -15.76 -15.40
C ASP A 125 3.24 -16.57 -15.76
N THR A 126 3.15 -17.84 -15.33
CA THR A 126 1.94 -18.68 -15.52
C THR A 126 0.75 -18.17 -14.72
N ILE A 127 0.93 -17.84 -13.43
CA ILE A 127 -0.15 -17.37 -12.55
C ILE A 127 -0.70 -16.01 -13.02
N ARG A 128 0.16 -15.13 -13.54
CA ARG A 128 -0.22 -13.83 -14.08
C ARG A 128 -1.08 -13.98 -15.34
N SER A 129 -0.74 -14.92 -16.22
CA SER A 129 -1.50 -15.21 -17.45
C SER A 129 -2.93 -15.72 -17.23
N LEU A 130 -3.24 -16.23 -16.03
CA LEU A 130 -4.55 -16.81 -15.70
C LEU A 130 -5.66 -15.76 -15.48
N HIS A 131 -5.33 -14.50 -15.21
CA HIS A 131 -6.32 -13.48 -14.85
C HIS A 131 -6.67 -12.53 -16.00
N ILE A 132 -5.69 -12.17 -16.84
CA ILE A 132 -5.85 -11.32 -18.04
C ILE A 132 -4.77 -11.75 -19.06
N ALA A 133 -5.09 -11.77 -20.35
CA ALA A 133 -4.10 -12.04 -21.39
C ALA A 133 -2.99 -10.96 -21.36
N GLU A 134 -1.75 -11.38 -21.12
CA GLU A 134 -0.62 -10.43 -20.98
C GLU A 134 -0.44 -9.56 -22.21
N ALA A 135 -0.66 -10.11 -23.40
CA ALA A 135 -0.55 -9.39 -24.67
C ALA A 135 -1.48 -8.16 -24.74
N ASP A 136 -2.68 -8.23 -24.16
CA ASP A 136 -3.65 -7.12 -24.20
C ASP A 136 -3.19 -5.98 -23.27
N VAL A 137 -2.66 -6.33 -22.10
CA VAL A 137 -2.11 -5.35 -21.14
C VAL A 137 -0.87 -4.68 -21.71
N GLU A 138 0.03 -5.47 -22.32
CA GLU A 138 1.25 -4.98 -22.95
C GLU A 138 0.95 -4.04 -24.13
N ALA A 139 -0.02 -4.39 -24.97
CA ALA A 139 -0.47 -3.54 -26.08
C ALA A 139 -1.04 -2.22 -25.57
N ALA A 140 -1.90 -2.25 -24.55
CA ALA A 140 -2.46 -1.03 -23.97
C ALA A 140 -1.40 -0.11 -23.36
N ILE A 141 -0.40 -0.67 -22.66
CA ILE A 141 0.71 0.12 -22.10
C ILE A 141 1.55 0.74 -23.22
N ARG A 142 1.85 -0.03 -24.28
CA ARG A 142 2.61 0.47 -25.43
C ARG A 142 1.88 1.61 -26.14
N ASP A 143 0.57 1.49 -26.33
CA ASP A 143 -0.25 2.54 -26.92
C ASP A 143 -0.27 3.81 -26.06
N MET A 144 -0.29 3.67 -24.73
CA MET A 144 -0.22 4.80 -23.80
C MET A 144 1.13 5.52 -23.82
N LEU A 145 2.24 4.78 -23.94
CA LEU A 145 3.58 5.35 -24.02
C LEU A 145 3.86 5.97 -25.40
N GLY A 146 3.16 5.51 -26.43
CA GLY A 146 3.34 5.96 -27.81
C GLY A 146 4.69 5.53 -28.40
N THR A 147 5.20 6.31 -29.35
CA THR A 147 6.45 6.01 -30.07
C THR A 147 7.64 6.89 -29.65
N ALA A 148 7.47 7.70 -28.59
CA ALA A 148 8.54 8.56 -28.11
C ALA A 148 9.65 7.71 -27.46
N ALA A 149 10.91 8.05 -27.75
CA ALA A 149 12.03 7.42 -27.07
C ALA A 149 11.94 7.68 -25.56
N LEU A 150 12.03 6.61 -24.76
CA LEU A 150 12.01 6.69 -23.32
C LEU A 150 13.40 7.17 -22.84
N GLY A 151 13.41 8.08 -21.87
CA GLY A 151 14.65 8.50 -21.22
C GLY A 151 15.09 7.43 -20.22
N VAL A 152 14.92 7.73 -18.93
CA VAL A 152 15.14 6.75 -17.85
C VAL A 152 13.81 6.08 -17.53
N LEU A 153 13.74 4.77 -17.72
CA LEU A 153 12.62 3.91 -17.30
C LEU A 153 12.89 3.39 -15.89
N ILE A 154 11.91 3.51 -14.99
CA ILE A 154 11.98 2.92 -13.64
C ILE A 154 10.79 1.98 -13.47
N ASP A 155 11.06 0.70 -13.27
CA ASP A 155 10.07 -0.35 -13.06
C ASP A 155 10.01 -0.73 -11.56
N ILE A 156 8.97 -0.25 -10.86
CA ILE A 156 8.80 -0.45 -9.41
C ILE A 156 7.94 -1.69 -9.17
N GLY A 157 8.52 -2.68 -8.49
CA GLY A 157 7.95 -4.02 -8.39
C GLY A 157 8.18 -4.81 -9.68
N THR A 158 9.41 -4.77 -10.20
CA THR A 158 9.74 -5.33 -11.52
C THR A 158 9.47 -6.83 -11.64
N GLY A 159 9.39 -7.55 -10.51
CA GLY A 159 9.18 -8.99 -10.50
C GLY A 159 10.24 -9.70 -11.32
N THR A 160 9.82 -10.50 -12.30
CA THR A 160 10.69 -11.22 -13.25
C THR A 160 11.23 -10.36 -14.39
N GLY A 161 11.02 -9.03 -14.37
CA GLY A 161 11.60 -8.09 -15.33
C GLY A 161 10.82 -7.93 -16.64
N ARG A 162 9.52 -8.26 -16.69
CA ARG A 162 8.75 -8.25 -17.94
C ARG A 162 8.60 -6.86 -18.57
N MET A 163 8.38 -5.80 -17.78
CA MET A 163 8.27 -4.45 -18.33
C MET A 163 9.63 -3.95 -18.83
N LEU A 164 10.70 -4.23 -18.09
CA LEU A 164 12.07 -3.96 -18.55
C LEU A 164 12.37 -4.68 -19.87
N GLU A 165 11.98 -5.96 -20.01
CA GLU A 165 12.15 -6.70 -21.27
C GLU A 165 11.46 -6.01 -22.46
N LEU A 166 10.26 -5.46 -22.25
CA LEU A 166 9.44 -4.87 -23.31
C LEU A 166 9.86 -3.46 -23.70
N PHE A 167 10.36 -2.67 -22.75
CA PHE A 167 10.52 -1.22 -22.91
C PHE A 167 11.97 -0.75 -22.74
N ALA A 168 12.89 -1.59 -22.23
CA ALA A 168 14.32 -1.25 -22.23
C ALA A 168 14.87 -0.95 -23.64
N PRO A 169 14.48 -1.64 -24.73
CA PRO A 169 14.97 -1.31 -26.08
C PRO A 169 14.67 0.13 -26.51
N ASP A 170 13.57 0.69 -26.01
CA ASP A 170 13.12 2.05 -26.33
C ASP A 170 13.64 3.08 -25.32
N ALA A 171 14.35 2.66 -24.27
CA ALA A 171 14.86 3.49 -23.18
C ALA A 171 16.36 3.79 -23.28
N VAL A 172 16.78 4.97 -22.84
CA VAL A 172 18.21 5.30 -22.65
C VAL A 172 18.81 4.44 -21.53
N HIS A 173 18.09 4.29 -20.43
CA HIS A 173 18.46 3.44 -19.29
C HIS A 173 17.20 2.90 -18.62
N ALA A 174 17.22 1.66 -18.16
CA ALA A 174 16.10 1.02 -17.49
C ALA A 174 16.54 0.44 -16.13
N LEU A 175 15.83 0.81 -15.07
CA LEU A 175 16.13 0.38 -13.70
C LEU A 175 14.96 -0.42 -13.11
N GLY A 176 15.22 -1.67 -12.76
CA GLY A 176 14.31 -2.54 -12.03
C GLY A 176 14.48 -2.43 -10.53
N ILE A 177 13.38 -2.18 -9.82
CA ILE A 177 13.37 -2.20 -8.35
C ILE A 177 12.39 -3.27 -7.89
N ASP A 178 12.86 -4.20 -7.07
CA ASP A 178 12.01 -5.15 -6.37
C ASP A 178 12.51 -5.36 -4.94
N ARG A 179 11.62 -5.80 -4.05
CA ARG A 179 11.98 -6.15 -2.67
C ARG A 179 12.45 -7.59 -2.56
N SER A 180 12.06 -8.46 -3.48
CA SER A 180 12.46 -9.87 -3.49
C SER A 180 13.78 -10.04 -4.24
N SER A 181 14.82 -10.49 -3.52
CA SER A 181 16.10 -10.83 -4.13
C SER A 181 16.00 -11.96 -5.15
N GLU A 182 15.04 -12.87 -4.96
CA GLU A 182 14.81 -13.98 -5.89
C GLU A 182 14.16 -13.49 -7.19
N MET A 183 13.21 -12.55 -7.10
CA MET A 183 12.65 -11.89 -8.29
C MET A 183 13.73 -11.12 -9.06
N LEU A 184 14.57 -10.35 -8.37
CA LEU A 184 15.70 -9.67 -8.98
C LEU A 184 16.70 -10.64 -9.64
N ARG A 185 16.92 -11.82 -9.05
CA ARG A 185 17.78 -12.86 -9.64
C ARG A 185 17.22 -13.38 -10.96
N LEU A 186 15.91 -13.65 -11.02
CA LEU A 186 15.22 -14.09 -12.23
C LEU A 186 15.19 -12.99 -13.30
N ALA A 187 14.87 -11.75 -12.90
CA ALA A 187 14.89 -10.60 -13.80
C ALA A 187 16.26 -10.40 -14.45
N ARG A 188 17.35 -10.41 -13.68
CA ARG A 188 18.71 -10.27 -14.22
C ARG A 188 19.06 -11.40 -15.19
N ALA A 189 18.71 -12.64 -14.87
CA ALA A 189 18.93 -13.77 -15.77
C ALA A 189 18.19 -13.59 -17.11
N LYS A 190 16.92 -13.19 -17.05
CA LYS A 190 16.08 -12.94 -18.22
C LYS A 190 16.60 -11.78 -19.08
N LEU A 191 16.99 -10.66 -18.46
CA LEU A 191 17.56 -9.51 -19.17
C LEU A 191 18.89 -9.85 -19.84
N ALA A 192 19.74 -10.63 -19.18
CA ALA A 192 21.01 -11.10 -19.73
C ALA A 192 20.82 -12.02 -20.94
N GLU A 193 19.87 -12.96 -20.87
CA GLU A 193 19.50 -13.84 -22.01
C GLU A 193 19.02 -13.05 -23.23
N ARG A 194 18.38 -11.90 -23.00
CA ARG A 194 17.88 -11.00 -24.06
C ARG A 194 18.91 -9.99 -24.55
N GLY A 195 20.09 -9.91 -23.93
CA GLY A 195 21.14 -8.96 -24.29
C GLY A 195 20.78 -7.50 -24.01
N LEU A 196 19.89 -7.24 -23.05
CA LEU A 196 19.44 -5.89 -22.69
C LEU A 196 20.45 -5.22 -21.74
N ALA A 197 21.57 -4.76 -22.30
CA ALA A 197 22.69 -4.20 -21.53
C ALA A 197 22.40 -2.84 -20.88
N ASN A 198 21.33 -2.16 -21.30
CA ASN A 198 20.86 -0.89 -20.75
C ASN A 198 19.79 -1.07 -19.65
N ALA A 199 19.57 -2.29 -19.16
CA ALA A 199 18.64 -2.61 -18.08
C ALA A 199 19.38 -3.25 -16.89
N GLU A 200 19.14 -2.75 -15.67
CA GLU A 200 19.76 -3.23 -14.42
C GLU A 200 18.77 -3.48 -13.27
#